data_AF-A0A942SA09-F1
#
_entry.id   AF-A0A942SA09-F1
#
_cell.length_a   1.000
_cell.length_b   1.000
_cell.length_c   1.000
_cell.angle_alpha   90.00
_cell.angle_beta   90.00
_cell.angle_gamma   90.00
#
_symmetry.space_group_name_H-M   'P 1'
#
loop_
_entity.id
_entity.type
_entity.pdbx_description
1 polymer ?
#
loop_
_entity_poly.entity_id
_entity_poly.type
_entity_poly.pdbx_seq_one_letter_code
_entity_poly.pdbx_strand_id
1 'polypeptide(L)' 'GTAFGLFSTSLGIISLPAPYIGVLLWENFGPKVPFYVPLVAMMLMLPVIWAKFQLPKPPQAEEPAPVAAAAEG' A
#
# COMPACT_ATOMS: atom_id res chain seq x y z
N GLY A 1 6.28 23.84 -2.01
CA GLY A 1 6.05 22.93 -0.88
C GLY A 1 7.37 22.31 -0.43
N THR A 2 7.99 22.87 0.60
CA THR A 2 9.29 22.41 1.14
C THR A 2 9.18 21.05 1.84
N ALA A 3 8.03 20.75 2.44
CA ALA A 3 7.74 19.46 3.07
C ALA A 3 7.82 18.27 2.08
N PHE A 4 7.33 18.44 0.85
CA PHE A 4 7.42 17.40 -0.18
C PHE A 4 8.86 17.14 -0.63
N GLY A 5 9.71 18.17 -0.69
CA GLY A 5 11.14 18.03 -1.00
C GLY A 5 11.87 17.22 0.07
N LEU A 6 11.72 17.59 1.35
CA LEU A 6 12.33 16.87 2.47
C LEU A 6 11.84 15.42 2.58
N PHE A 7 10.54 15.19 2.36
CA PHE A 7 9.96 13.85 2.33
C PHE A 7 10.55 13.01 1.19
N SER A 8 10.69 13.58 -0.01
CA SER A 8 11.24 12.87 -1.17
C SER A 8 12.71 12.52 -1.01
N THR A 9 13.52 13.42 -0.42
CA THR A 9 14.93 13.13 -0.11
C THR A 9 15.05 12.04 0.95
N SER A 10 14.22 12.10 2.00
CA SER A 10 14.20 11.07 3.05
C SER A 10 13.83 9.71 2.48
N LEU A 11 12.82 9.66 1.59
CA LEU A 11 12.42 8.45 0.88
C LEU A 11 13.57 7.90 0.01
N GLY A 12 14.32 8.79 -0.65
CA GLY A 12 15.48 8.42 -1.47
C GLY A 12 16.61 7.81 -0.64
N ILE A 13 16.93 8.37 0.53
CA ILE A 13 17.93 7.79 1.44
C ILE A 13 17.48 6.40 1.93
N ILE A 14 16.21 6.26 2.29
CA ILE A 14 15.64 4.98 2.73
C ILE A 14 15.57 3.97 1.57
N SER A 15 15.52 4.42 0.32
CA SER A 15 15.46 3.53 -0.85
C SER A 15 16.83 3.06 -1.34
N LEU A 16 17.95 3.70 -0.96
CA LEU A 16 19.32 3.27 -1.29
C LEU A 16 19.67 1.79 -1.05
N PRO A 17 19.18 1.11 0.00
CA PRO A 17 19.40 -0.34 0.13
C PRO A 17 18.76 -1.16 -0.99
N ALA A 18 17.67 -0.69 -1.61
CA ALA A 18 16.98 -1.42 -2.67
C ALA A 18 17.85 -1.64 -3.93
N PRO A 19 18.49 -0.62 -4.54
CA PRO A 19 19.38 -0.85 -5.68
C PRO A 19 20.62 -1.68 -5.29
N TYR A 20 21.15 -1.51 -4.07
CA TYR A 20 22.27 -2.33 -3.59
C TYR A 20 21.92 -3.83 -3.55
N ILE A 21 20.77 -4.18 -2.97
CA ILE A 21 20.29 -5.57 -2.94
C ILE A 21 20.04 -6.09 -4.36
N GLY A 22 19.53 -5.25 -5.27
CA GLY A 22 19.36 -5.60 -6.68
C GLY A 22 20.67 -6.02 -7.36
N VAL A 23 21.76 -5.29 -7.13
CA VAL A 23 23.10 -5.64 -7.65
C VAL A 23 23.60 -6.94 -7.04
N LEU A 24 23.45 -7.10 -5.72
CA LEU A 24 23.88 -8.33 -5.04
C LEU A 24 23.17 -9.57 -5.60
N LEU A 25 21.86 -9.48 -5.85
CA LEU A 25 21.08 -10.56 -6.46
C LEU A 25 21.54 -10.85 -7.90
N TRP A 26 21.86 -9.80 -8.65
CA TRP A 26 22.37 -9.93 -10.02
C TRP A 26 23.71 -10.66 -10.06
N GLU A 27 24.66 -10.27 -9.22
CA GLU A 27 26.01 -10.85 -9.21
C GLU A 27 26.03 -12.30 -8.76
N ASN A 28 25.20 -12.67 -7.77
CA ASN A 28 25.23 -14.01 -7.18
C ASN A 28 24.35 -15.02 -7.93
N PHE A 29 23.20 -14.60 -8.47
CA PHE A 29 22.21 -15.51 -9.05
C PHE A 29 21.86 -15.22 -10.52
N GLY A 30 22.40 -14.13 -11.07
CA GLY A 30 22.25 -13.75 -12.46
C GLY A 30 21.16 -12.69 -12.71
N PRO A 31 21.07 -12.21 -13.96
CA PRO A 31 20.37 -10.97 -14.31
C PRO A 31 18.84 -11.02 -14.14
N LYS A 32 18.25 -12.21 -14.04
CA LYS A 32 16.79 -12.39 -13.98
C LYS A 32 16.24 -12.25 -12.56
N VAL A 33 17.06 -12.58 -11.55
CA VAL A 33 16.62 -12.70 -10.15
C VAL A 33 16.14 -11.38 -9.53
N PRO A 34 16.75 -10.20 -9.81
CA PRO A 34 16.26 -8.92 -9.30
C PRO A 34 14.83 -8.57 -9.72
N PHE A 35 14.31 -9.21 -10.78
CA PHE A 35 12.93 -9.04 -11.24
C PHE A 35 11.97 -10.06 -10.64
N TYR A 36 12.41 -11.32 -10.48
CA TYR A 36 11.58 -12.36 -9.88
C TYR A 36 11.40 -12.19 -8.38
N VAL A 37 12.40 -11.68 -7.64
CA VAL A 37 12.31 -11.51 -6.19
C VAL A 37 11.19 -10.53 -5.79
N PRO A 38 11.10 -9.31 -6.34
CA PRO A 38 9.96 -8.41 -6.08
C PRO A 38 8.63 -9.01 -6.50
N LEU A 39 8.58 -9.71 -7.63
CA LEU A 39 7.36 -10.36 -8.13
C LEU A 39 6.84 -11.41 -7.14
N VAL A 40 7.69 -12.30 -6.67
CA VAL A 40 7.33 -13.33 -5.68
C VAL A 40 6.99 -12.67 -4.34
N ALA A 41 7.75 -11.68 -3.91
CA ALA A 41 7.46 -10.94 -2.67
C ALA A 41 6.07 -10.28 -2.72
N MET A 42 5.72 -9.62 -3.83
CA MET A 42 4.39 -9.04 -4.04
C MET A 42 3.30 -10.11 -4.04
N MET A 43 3.53 -11.23 -4.72
CA MET A 43 2.57 -12.34 -4.78
C MET A 43 2.32 -12.98 -3.42
N LEU A 44 3.34 -13.07 -2.56
CA LEU A 44 3.21 -13.54 -1.18
C LEU A 44 2.58 -12.48 -0.26
N MET A 45 2.83 -11.20 -0.52
CA MET A 45 2.31 -10.11 0.31
C MET A 45 0.82 -9.86 0.06
N LEU A 46 0.34 -10.06 -1.16
CA LEU A 46 -1.08 -9.92 -1.53
C LEU A 46 -2.06 -10.67 -0.59
N PRO A 47 -1.92 -11.99 -0.36
CA PRO A 47 -2.81 -12.71 0.54
C PRO A 47 -2.65 -12.26 2.00
N VAL A 48 -1.44 -11.87 2.42
CA VAL A 48 -1.19 -11.34 3.78
C VAL A 48 -1.95 -10.04 4.00
N ILE A 49 -1.91 -9.14 3.02
CA ILE A 49 -2.65 -7.86 3.07
C ILE A 49 -4.15 -8.13 3.08
N TRP A 50 -4.65 -9.02 2.21
CA TRP A 50 -6.07 -9.38 2.18
C TRP A 50 -6.56 -9.99 3.49
N ALA A 51 -5.78 -10.86 4.12
CA ALA A 51 -6.14 -11.47 5.39
C ALA A 51 -6.12 -10.46 6.54
N LYS A 52 -5.15 -9.54 6.55
CA LYS A 52 -4.88 -8.66 7.70
C LYS A 52 -5.56 -7.29 7.61
N PHE A 53 -5.80 -6.78 6.41
CA PHE A 53 -6.39 -5.47 6.12
C PHE A 53 -7.77 -5.62 5.46
N GLN A 54 -8.58 -6.59 5.90
CA GLN A 54 -10.02 -6.55 5.64
C GLN A 54 -10.56 -5.22 6.19
N LEU A 55 -11.17 -4.40 5.34
CA LEU A 55 -11.81 -3.17 5.76
C LEU A 55 -12.89 -3.51 6.80
N PRO A 56 -13.00 -2.76 7.92
CA PRO A 56 -14.18 -2.88 8.76
C PRO A 56 -15.39 -2.64 7.87
N LYS A 57 -16.35 -3.57 7.95
CA LYS A 57 -17.61 -3.49 7.20
C LYS A 57 -18.17 -2.09 7.46
N PRO A 58 -18.46 -1.27 6.41
CA PRO A 58 -19.01 0.05 6.64
C PRO A 58 -20.20 -0.12 7.59
N PRO A 59 -20.33 0.73 8.63
CA PRO A 59 -21.53 0.72 9.44
C PRO A 59 -22.66 0.81 8.44
N GLN A 60 -23.53 -0.20 8.46
CA GLN A 60 -24.74 -0.20 7.66
C GLN A 60 -25.33 1.20 7.82
N ALA A 61 -25.41 1.96 6.73
CA ALA A 61 -26.01 3.28 6.77
C ALA A 61 -27.39 3.05 7.34
N GLU A 62 -27.55 3.41 8.61
CA GLU A 62 -28.81 3.40 9.30
C GLU A 62 -29.60 4.46 8.56
N GLU A 63 -30.38 4.02 7.58
CA GLU A 63 -31.31 4.83 6.84
C GLU A 63 -32.35 5.28 7.86
N PRO A 64 -32.34 6.54 8.34
CA PRO A 64 -33.45 7.01 9.13
C PRO A 64 -34.54 7.29 8.11
N ALA A 65 -35.59 6.50 8.24
CA ALA A 65 -36.90 6.62 7.61
C ALA A 65 -37.35 8.10 7.41
N PRO A 66 -38.18 8.36 6.39
CA PRO A 66 -38.60 9.71 6.03
C PRO A 66 -39.50 10.29 7.11
N VAL A 67 -39.00 11.22 7.92
CA VAL A 67 -39.84 11.98 8.85
C VAL A 67 -39.44 13.46 8.82
N ALA A 68 -39.73 14.12 7.70
CA ALA A 68 -39.79 15.58 7.61
C ALA A 68 -40.93 16.05 6.67
N ALA A 69 -41.92 15.19 6.41
CA ALA A 69 -43.12 15.52 5.65
C ALA A 69 -44.38 15.69 6.53
N ALA A 70 -44.23 15.70 7.86
CA ALA A 70 -45.35 15.82 8.80
C ALA A 70 -45.00 16.78 9.94
N ALA A 71 -44.99 18.08 9.64
CA ALA A 71 -45.20 19.15 10.60
C ALA A 71 -45.85 20.32 9.83
N GLU A 72 -47.13 20.13 9.55
CA GLU A 72 -48.10 21.18 9.19
C GLU A 72 -48.23 22.23 10.30
N GLY A 73 -48.68 23.44 9.95
CA GLY A 73 -49.25 24.41 10.90
C GLY A 73 -49.08 25.87 10.50
#